data_AF-A0A0A1ZYU2-F1
#
_entry.id   AF-A0A0A1ZYU2-F1
#
_cell.length_a   1.000
_cell.length_b   1.000
_cell.length_c   1.000
_cell.angle_alpha   90.00
_cell.angle_beta   90.00
_cell.angle_gamma   90.00
#
_symmetry.space_group_name_H-M   'P 1'
#
loop_
_entity.id
_entity.type
_entity.pdbx_description
1 polymer ?
#
loop_
_entity_poly.entity_id
_entity_poly.type
_entity_poly.pdbx_seq_one_letter_code
_entity_poly.pdbx_strand_id
1 'polypeptide(L)'
;MSLKNQTNGIYPWDYQIGDDNFQLEPWILEKGKEYVSIEKNTDNKGFFYLQKNAEKRLSLKAIQIKSTYNQLMKFGYKLRIS
;
A
#
# COMPACT_ATOMS: atom_id res chain seq x y z
N MET A 1 -3.40 -22.38 -4.96
CA MET A 1 -4.74 -21.75 -5.08
C MET A 1 -4.56 -20.42 -5.77
N SER A 2 -5.32 -20.15 -6.83
CA SER A 2 -5.20 -18.92 -7.63
C SER A 2 -5.98 -17.80 -6.92
N LEU A 3 -5.28 -16.73 -6.54
CA LEU A 3 -5.89 -15.51 -6.01
C LEU A 3 -6.68 -14.84 -7.15
N LYS A 4 -7.92 -15.29 -7.36
CA LYS A 4 -8.87 -14.60 -8.24
C LYS A 4 -9.13 -13.23 -7.66
N ASN A 5 -8.46 -12.21 -8.20
CA ASN A 5 -8.91 -10.83 -8.42
C ASN A 5 -10.23 -10.42 -7.73
N GLN A 6 -10.29 -10.44 -6.40
CA GLN A 6 -11.38 -9.86 -5.63
C GLN A 6 -10.88 -8.56 -5.04
N THR A 7 -11.13 -7.48 -5.78
CA THR A 7 -11.10 -6.10 -5.28
C THR A 7 -12.24 -5.89 -4.27
N ASN A 8 -12.20 -6.57 -3.13
CA ASN A 8 -13.22 -6.47 -2.08
C ASN A 8 -13.07 -5.20 -1.21
N GLY A 9 -12.36 -4.17 -1.68
CA GLY A 9 -12.13 -2.94 -0.91
C GLY A 9 -11.26 -3.14 0.34
N ILE A 10 -10.61 -4.30 0.47
CA ILE A 10 -9.64 -4.62 1.52
C ILE A 10 -8.26 -4.22 1.02
N TYR A 11 -7.60 -3.37 1.77
CA TYR A 11 -6.26 -2.87 1.48
C TYR A 11 -5.24 -3.50 2.45
N PRO A 12 -3.94 -3.49 2.13
CA PRO A 12 -2.91 -4.11 2.98
C PRO A 12 -2.92 -3.61 4.43
N TRP A 13 -3.35 -2.37 4.62
CA TRP A 13 -3.43 -1.71 5.93
C TRP A 13 -4.73 -1.93 6.69
N ASP A 14 -5.66 -2.69 6.12
CA ASP A 14 -6.91 -3.10 6.77
C ASP A 14 -6.75 -4.46 7.50
N TYR A 15 -5.69 -5.22 7.22
CA TYR A 15 -5.38 -6.48 7.92
C TYR A 15 -4.88 -6.24 9.35
N GLN A 16 -5.21 -7.16 10.26
CA GLN A 16 -4.84 -7.15 11.68
C GLN A 16 -3.75 -8.18 11.99
N ILE A 17 -3.09 -8.02 13.13
CA ILE A 17 -2.08 -8.97 13.61
C ILE A 17 -2.74 -10.36 13.73
N GLY A 18 -2.21 -11.33 12.99
CA GLY A 18 -2.75 -12.69 12.92
C GLY A 18 -3.41 -13.05 11.59
N ASP A 19 -3.65 -12.08 10.68
CA ASP A 19 -4.08 -12.37 9.31
C ASP A 19 -2.91 -12.92 8.46
N ASP A 20 -3.18 -13.91 7.60
CA ASP A 20 -2.18 -14.50 6.69
C ASP A 20 -1.53 -13.47 5.73
N ASN A 21 -2.22 -12.36 5.48
CA ASN A 21 -1.76 -11.26 4.62
C ASN A 21 -1.35 -10.01 5.41
N PHE A 22 -1.22 -10.12 6.74
CA PHE A 22 -0.76 -9.03 7.58
C PHE A 22 0.69 -8.69 7.29
N GLN A 23 0.96 -7.40 7.09
CA GLN A 23 2.29 -6.86 6.90
C GLN A 23 2.49 -5.65 7.80
N LEU A 24 3.62 -5.61 8.49
CA LEU A 24 4.07 -4.43 9.22
C LEU A 24 4.49 -3.33 8.25
N GLU A 25 4.14 -2.09 8.58
CA GLU A 25 4.48 -0.90 7.78
C GLU A 25 6.00 -0.70 7.71
N PRO A 26 6.55 -0.23 6.58
CA PRO A 26 5.88 0.20 5.35
C PRO A 26 5.34 -0.92 4.45
N TRP A 27 4.19 -0.69 3.80
CA TRP A 27 3.74 -1.51 2.67
C TRP A 27 4.47 -1.11 1.39
N ILE A 28 5.23 -2.04 0.80
CA ILE A 28 6.08 -1.76 -0.36
C ILE A 28 5.45 -2.35 -1.62
N LEU A 29 5.25 -1.50 -2.63
CA LEU A 29 4.79 -1.84 -3.96
C LEU A 29 5.97 -1.79 -4.92
N GLU A 30 6.30 -2.88 -5.60
CA GLU A 30 7.46 -2.98 -6.51
C GLU A 30 7.02 -3.14 -7.97
N LYS A 31 7.76 -2.51 -8.88
CA LYS A 31 7.65 -2.67 -10.33
C LYS A 31 9.04 -2.60 -10.96
N GLY A 32 9.62 -3.75 -11.27
CA GLY A 32 10.97 -3.82 -11.82
C GLY A 32 12.00 -3.28 -10.82
N LYS A 33 12.63 -2.15 -11.14
CA LYS A 33 13.57 -1.44 -10.25
C LYS A 33 12.91 -0.31 -9.46
N GLU A 34 11.65 0.02 -9.75
CA GLU A 34 10.91 1.06 -9.04
C GLU A 34 10.20 0.46 -7.82
N TYR A 35 10.09 1.24 -6.76
CA TYR A 35 9.27 0.90 -5.61
C TYR A 35 8.53 2.12 -5.06
N VAL A 36 7.40 1.86 -4.44
CA VAL A 36 6.57 2.83 -3.73
C VAL A 36 6.29 2.31 -2.33
N SER A 37 6.62 3.06 -1.29
CA SER A 37 6.24 2.74 0.08
C SER A 37 4.99 3.51 0.51
N ILE A 38 4.17 2.85 1.31
CA ILE A 38 2.99 3.42 1.97
C ILE A 38 3.14 3.18 3.47
N GLU A 39 2.97 4.23 4.26
CA GLU A 39 3.04 4.20 5.73
C GLU A 39 1.89 5.04 6.29
N LYS A 40 1.27 4.62 7.39
CA LYS A 40 0.34 5.43 8.17
C LYS A 40 1.12 6.56 8.83
N ASN A 41 0.49 7.73 8.84
CA ASN A 41 1.01 8.85 9.60
C ASN A 41 0.63 8.66 11.08
N THR A 42 1.62 8.41 11.93
CA THR A 42 1.42 8.24 13.38
C THR A 42 1.04 9.54 14.08
N ASP A 43 1.49 10.68 13.55
CA ASP A 43 1.23 12.01 14.10
C ASP A 43 -0.15 12.55 13.69
N ASN A 44 -0.67 12.12 12.53
CA ASN A 44 -1.96 12.57 12.01
C ASN A 44 -2.82 11.39 11.53
N LYS A 45 -3.69 10.92 12.44
CA LYS A 45 -4.61 9.79 12.18
C LYS A 45 -5.44 10.04 10.92
N GLY A 46 -5.49 9.04 10.04
CA GLY A 46 -6.24 9.08 8.79
C GLY A 46 -5.44 9.62 7.59
N PHE A 47 -4.18 10.01 7.79
CA PHE A 47 -3.23 10.31 6.73
C PHE A 47 -2.22 9.17 6.54
N PHE A 48 -1.67 9.13 5.34
CA PHE A 48 -0.67 8.17 4.89
C PHE A 48 0.46 8.90 4.19
N TYR A 49 1.69 8.44 4.40
CA TYR A 49 2.85 8.83 3.62
C TYR A 49 3.00 7.89 2.43
N LEU A 50 3.17 8.48 1.25
CA LEU A 50 3.51 7.80 0.01
C LEU A 50 4.91 8.26 -0.41
N GLN A 51 5.81 7.34 -0.73
CA GLN A 51 7.16 7.66 -1.18
C GLN A 51 7.57 6.76 -2.35
N LYS A 52 7.93 7.34 -3.49
CA LYS A 52 8.46 6.60 -4.63
C LYS A 52 10.00 6.64 -4.60
N ASN A 53 10.70 5.52 -4.75
CA ASN A 53 12.16 5.47 -4.93
C ASN A 53 12.98 6.35 -3.95
N ALA A 54 12.57 6.46 -2.68
CA ALA A 54 13.15 7.38 -1.69
C ALA A 54 13.10 8.89 -2.03
N GLU A 55 12.25 9.31 -2.97
CA GLU A 55 11.95 10.71 -3.28
C GLU A 55 11.21 11.40 -2.12
N LYS A 56 10.73 12.62 -2.35
CA LYS A 56 9.97 13.37 -1.35
C LYS A 56 8.68 12.63 -0.98
N ARG A 57 8.41 12.53 0.33
CA ARG A 57 7.16 11.97 0.86
C ARG A 57 5.97 12.86 0.55
N LEU A 58 4.89 12.26 0.07
CA LEU A 58 3.59 12.89 -0.11
C LEU A 58 2.65 12.44 1.01
N SER A 59 1.90 13.38 1.60
CA SER A 59 0.88 13.08 2.60
C SER A 59 -0.49 13.01 1.93
N LEU A 60 -1.16 11.87 2.04
CA LEU A 60 -2.45 11.58 1.41
C LEU A 60 -3.48 11.17 2.46
N LYS A 61 -4.75 11.53 2.23
CA LYS A 61 -5.87 11.06 3.06
C LYS A 61 -6.20 9.60 2.74
N ALA A 62 -6.88 8.93 3.68
CA ALA A 62 -7.36 7.55 3.53
C ALA A 62 -8.08 7.25 2.19
N ILE A 63 -8.91 8.16 1.68
CA ILE A 63 -9.59 7.95 0.39
C ILE A 63 -8.62 8.06 -0.79
N GLN A 64 -7.68 9.00 -0.73
CA GLN A 64 -6.68 9.21 -1.77
C GLN A 64 -5.74 8.02 -1.86
N ILE A 65 -5.23 7.52 -0.73
CA ILE A 65 -4.29 6.39 -0.74
C ILE A 65 -4.94 5.11 -1.31
N LYS A 66 -6.23 4.88 -1.04
CA LYS A 66 -7.01 3.77 -1.63
C LYS A 66 -7.08 3.89 -3.15
N SER A 67 -7.41 5.09 -3.66
CA SER A 67 -7.43 5.36 -5.10
C SER A 67 -6.04 5.18 -5.74
N THR A 68 -5.01 5.76 -5.12
CA THR A 68 -3.61 5.67 -5.58
C THR A 68 -3.11 4.23 -5.61
N TYR A 69 -3.39 3.44 -4.57
CA TYR A 69 -3.05 2.01 -4.52
C TYR A 69 -3.65 1.25 -5.70
N ASN A 70 -4.95 1.44 -5.97
CA ASN A 70 -5.62 0.81 -7.10
C ASN A 70 -5.00 1.23 -8.45
N GLN A 71 -4.59 2.49 -8.59
CA GLN A 71 -3.88 2.96 -9.79
C GLN A 71 -2.50 2.30 -9.92
N LEU A 72 -1.73 2.18 -8.84
CA LEU A 72 -0.42 1.51 -8.84
C LEU A 72 -0.56 0.04 -9.24
N MET A 73 -1.54 -0.68 -8.69
CA MET A 73 -1.85 -2.06 -9.09
C MET A 73 -2.18 -2.15 -10.58
N LYS A 74 -3.00 -1.23 -11.12
CA LYS A 74 -3.30 -1.15 -12.55
C LYS A 74 -2.06 -0.84 -13.41
N PHE A 75 -1.11 -0.07 -12.89
CA PHE A 75 0.17 0.19 -13.55
C PHE A 75 1.18 -0.96 -13.47
N GLY A 76 0.80 -2.07 -12.82
CA GLY A 76 1.61 -3.28 -12.73
C GLY A 76 2.56 -3.33 -11.53
N TYR A 77 2.38 -2.44 -10.56
CA TYR A 77 3.03 -2.60 -9.25
C TYR A 77 2.42 -3.79 -8.52
N LYS A 78 3.24 -4.48 -7.74
CA LYS A 78 2.80 -5.62 -6.91
C LYS A 78 3.22 -5.38 -5.48
N LEU A 79 2.34 -5.71 -4.53
CA LEU A 79 2.69 -5.68 -3.12
C LEU A 79 3.79 -6.71 -2.86
N ARG A 80 4.89 -6.27 -2.27
CA ARG A 80 5.93 -7.14 -1.74
C ARG A 80 5.46 -7.70 -0.41
N ILE A 81 5.11 -8.98 -0.43
CA ILE A 81 4.80 -9.76 0.77
C ILE A 81 6.14 -10.23 1.34
N SER A 82 6.45 -9.83 2.57
CA SER A 82 7.67 -10.22 3.31
C SER A 82 7.36 -11.23 4.38
#